data_AF-A0ABD6FIH3-F1
#
_entry.id   AF-A0ABD6FIH3-F1
#
_cell.length_a   1.000
_cell.length_b   1.000
_cell.length_c   1.000
_cell.angle_alpha   90.00
_cell.angle_beta   90.00
_cell.angle_gamma   90.00
#
_symmetry.space_group_name_H-M   'P 1'
#
loop_
_entity.id
_entity.type
_entity.pdbx_description
1 polymer ?
#
loop_
_entity_poly.entity_id
_entity_poly.type
_entity_poly.pdbx_seq_one_letter_code
_entity_poly.pdbx_strand_id
1 'polypeptide(L)'
;MAGGHAAAIVDDVQNVVDFMTANPMAIVIAAGEIGFWVCVVTGLAARYLLRMRRTSTVLLAATPLIDLLVLVATMVDLADGALATTVHGLAAVYLGFSVVFGPSMIRWADARFAHRFAGGPAPGKQRRDWSGRVRHEWTQWGKCVLACAIAAAIMLVLIFVAGTPEQTRALWADGGWVPRLGLVVVIWLVAGPVWELLSRPGAGDRTAAAGDETAGAVERGRR
;
A
#
# COMPACT_ATOMS: atom_id res chain seq x y z
N MET A 1 -4.79 -46.62 -5.19
CA MET A 1 -3.75 -45.60 -4.88
C MET A 1 -4.32 -44.25 -4.41
N ALA A 2 -5.64 -44.03 -4.32
CA ALA A 2 -6.21 -42.76 -3.83
C ALA A 2 -6.21 -42.60 -2.28
N GLY A 3 -6.24 -43.71 -1.53
CA GLY A 3 -6.31 -43.68 -0.06
C GLY A 3 -5.03 -43.17 0.64
N GLY A 4 -3.86 -43.35 0.03
CA GLY A 4 -2.59 -42.88 0.62
C GLY A 4 -2.41 -41.36 0.60
N HIS A 5 -2.94 -40.69 -0.44
CA HIS A 5 -2.89 -39.23 -0.53
C HIS A 5 -3.85 -38.56 0.46
N ALA A 6 -5.04 -39.15 0.69
CA ALA A 6 -5.99 -38.64 1.67
C ALA A 6 -5.44 -38.78 3.10
N ALA A 7 -4.80 -39.90 3.42
CA ALA A 7 -4.15 -40.11 4.71
C ALA A 7 -2.98 -39.12 4.94
N ALA A 8 -2.13 -38.92 3.92
CA ALA A 8 -1.02 -37.96 4.00
C ALA A 8 -1.50 -36.51 4.21
N ILE A 9 -2.60 -36.10 3.57
CA ILE A 9 -3.20 -34.77 3.77
C ILE A 9 -3.76 -34.63 5.19
N VAL A 10 -4.40 -35.68 5.72
CA VAL A 10 -4.94 -35.66 7.10
C VAL A 10 -3.80 -35.56 8.10
N ASP A 11 -2.73 -36.34 7.93
CA ASP A 11 -1.55 -36.29 8.78
C ASP A 11 -0.85 -34.92 8.73
N ASP A 12 -0.70 -34.33 7.53
CA ASP A 12 -0.16 -32.97 7.39
C ASP A 12 -1.04 -31.93 8.08
N VAL A 13 -2.37 -32.05 7.96
CA VAL A 13 -3.30 -31.15 8.66
C VAL A 13 -3.20 -31.32 10.18
N GLN A 14 -3.07 -32.55 10.68
CA GLN A 14 -2.88 -32.79 12.11
C GLN A 14 -1.55 -32.22 12.60
N ASN A 15 -0.45 -32.41 11.85
CA ASN A 15 0.85 -31.83 12.17
C ASN A 15 0.80 -30.30 12.24
N VAL A 16 0.04 -29.65 11.36
CA VAL A 16 -0.18 -28.20 11.39
C VAL A 16 -1.01 -27.79 12.60
N VAL A 17 -2.07 -28.53 12.94
CA VAL A 17 -2.91 -28.25 14.12
C VAL A 17 -2.12 -28.45 15.41
N ASP A 18 -1.29 -29.49 15.50
CA ASP A 18 -0.41 -29.77 16.62
C ASP A 18 0.66 -28.67 16.76
N PHE A 19 1.22 -28.21 15.65
CA PHE A 19 2.12 -27.05 15.64
C PHE A 19 1.43 -25.77 16.12
N MET A 20 0.19 -25.54 15.70
CA MET A 20 -0.60 -24.37 16.11
C MET A 20 -0.94 -24.41 17.61
N THR A 21 -1.36 -25.57 18.13
CA THR A 21 -1.66 -25.73 19.56
C THR A 21 -0.40 -25.65 20.44
N ALA A 22 0.74 -26.08 19.92
CA ALA A 22 2.04 -25.93 20.58
C ALA A 22 2.60 -24.49 20.54
N ASN A 23 2.16 -23.66 19.58
CA ASN A 23 2.65 -22.29 19.39
C ASN A 23 1.47 -21.29 19.38
N PRO A 24 1.08 -20.74 20.54
CA PRO A 24 -0.08 -19.84 20.66
C PRO A 24 -0.09 -18.67 19.67
N MET A 25 1.08 -18.19 19.26
CA MET A 25 1.24 -17.11 18.27
C MET A 25 0.87 -17.51 16.84
N ALA A 26 1.11 -18.78 16.45
CA ALA A 26 0.69 -19.27 15.14
C ALA A 26 -0.84 -19.22 15.00
N ILE A 27 -1.57 -19.45 16.09
CA ILE A 27 -3.04 -19.33 16.13
C ILE A 27 -3.47 -17.88 15.92
N VAL A 28 -2.80 -16.91 16.57
CA VAL A 28 -3.16 -15.49 16.45
C VAL A 28 -2.93 -14.98 15.02
N ILE A 29 -1.81 -15.36 14.40
CA ILE A 29 -1.51 -15.01 13.00
C ILE A 29 -2.53 -15.66 12.06
N ALA A 30 -2.81 -16.96 12.24
CA ALA A 30 -3.79 -17.67 11.42
C ALA A 30 -5.21 -17.10 11.58
N ALA A 31 -5.62 -16.76 12.80
CA ALA A 31 -6.89 -16.11 13.08
C ALA A 31 -6.96 -14.70 12.48
N GLY A 32 -5.86 -13.95 12.51
CA GLY A 32 -5.72 -12.66 11.84
C GLY A 32 -5.89 -12.76 10.33
N GLU A 33 -5.23 -13.72 9.69
CA GLU A 33 -5.37 -14.01 8.26
C GLU A 33 -6.80 -14.40 7.90
N ILE A 34 -7.41 -15.33 8.64
CA ILE A 34 -8.80 -15.75 8.41
C ILE A 34 -9.75 -14.57 8.58
N GLY A 35 -9.59 -13.77 9.65
CA GLY A 35 -10.39 -12.58 9.91
C GLY A 35 -10.26 -11.54 8.80
N PHE A 36 -9.04 -11.31 8.32
CA PHE A 36 -8.76 -10.44 7.17
C PHE A 36 -9.55 -10.89 5.94
N TRP A 37 -9.43 -12.16 5.54
CA TRP A 37 -10.12 -12.68 4.36
C TRP A 37 -11.64 -12.65 4.52
N VAL A 38 -12.15 -12.96 5.71
CA VAL A 38 -13.58 -12.88 6.02
C VAL A 38 -14.08 -11.44 5.91
N CYS A 39 -13.37 -10.45 6.47
CA CYS A 39 -13.73 -9.04 6.35
C CYS A 39 -13.70 -8.54 4.90
N VAL A 40 -12.69 -8.93 4.12
CA VAL A 40 -12.59 -8.60 2.70
C VAL A 40 -13.75 -9.21 1.92
N VAL A 41 -13.94 -10.54 1.99
CA VAL A 41 -15.00 -11.25 1.25
C VAL A 41 -16.38 -10.75 1.65
N THR A 42 -16.64 -10.62 2.95
CA THR A 42 -17.95 -10.17 3.45
C THR A 42 -18.17 -8.68 3.15
N GLY A 43 -17.12 -7.85 3.20
CA GLY A 43 -17.16 -6.45 2.81
C GLY A 43 -17.45 -6.26 1.33
N LEU A 44 -16.86 -7.10 0.46
CA LEU A 44 -17.21 -7.17 -0.96
C LEU A 44 -18.64 -7.70 -1.16
N ALA A 45 -19.03 -8.79 -0.50
CA ALA A 45 -20.34 -9.38 -0.62
C ALA A 45 -21.47 -8.41 -0.21
N ALA A 46 -21.31 -7.71 0.91
CA ALA A 46 -22.24 -6.68 1.36
C ALA A 46 -22.35 -5.52 0.36
N ARG A 47 -21.25 -5.17 -0.31
CA ARG A 47 -21.21 -4.12 -1.34
C ARG A 47 -21.91 -4.53 -2.63
N TYR A 48 -21.67 -5.76 -3.08
CA TYR A 48 -22.03 -6.21 -4.42
C TYR A 48 -23.34 -7.01 -4.46
N LEU A 49 -23.59 -7.88 -3.49
CA LEU A 49 -24.84 -8.64 -3.40
C LEU A 49 -25.95 -7.83 -2.73
N LEU A 50 -25.63 -7.14 -1.62
CA LEU A 50 -26.64 -6.46 -0.79
C LEU A 50 -26.74 -4.94 -1.06
N ARG A 51 -25.85 -4.38 -1.90
CA ARG A 51 -25.74 -2.94 -2.19
C ARG A 51 -25.57 -2.06 -0.92
N MET A 52 -25.14 -2.63 0.20
CA MET A 52 -25.00 -1.96 1.49
C MET A 52 -23.64 -1.26 1.61
N ARG A 53 -23.54 -0.06 1.01
CA ARG A 53 -22.30 0.72 0.93
C ARG A 53 -21.67 1.02 2.30
N ARG A 54 -22.48 1.38 3.31
CA ARG A 54 -21.98 1.73 4.65
C ARG A 54 -21.37 0.51 5.36
N THR A 55 -22.06 -0.63 5.31
CA THR A 55 -21.58 -1.90 5.91
C THR A 55 -20.30 -2.38 5.24
N SER A 56 -20.20 -2.28 3.92
CA SER A 56 -18.96 -2.56 3.19
C SER A 56 -17.80 -1.67 3.61
N THR A 57 -18.03 -0.35 3.72
CA THR A 57 -16.97 0.58 4.16
C THR A 57 -16.50 0.26 5.57
N VAL A 58 -17.41 -0.07 6.49
CA VAL A 58 -17.06 -0.46 7.86
C VAL A 58 -16.27 -1.77 7.87
N LEU A 59 -16.71 -2.79 7.13
CA LEU A 59 -15.99 -4.08 7.05
C LEU A 59 -14.61 -3.94 6.42
N LEU A 60 -14.47 -3.13 5.36
CA LEU A 60 -13.18 -2.89 4.73
C LEU A 60 -12.28 -2.02 5.61
N ALA A 61 -12.84 -1.12 6.41
CA ALA A 61 -12.09 -0.35 7.42
C ALA A 61 -11.71 -1.19 8.66
N ALA A 62 -12.38 -2.32 8.91
CA ALA A 62 -11.97 -3.27 9.94
C ALA A 62 -10.68 -4.01 9.55
N THR A 63 -10.37 -4.11 8.26
CA THR A 63 -9.13 -4.75 7.74
C THR A 63 -7.84 -4.17 8.34
N PRO A 64 -7.56 -2.86 8.29
CA PRO A 64 -6.38 -2.29 8.96
C PRO A 64 -6.44 -2.39 10.49
N LEU A 65 -7.64 -2.54 11.08
CA LEU A 65 -7.78 -2.73 12.51
C LEU A 65 -7.37 -4.15 12.94
N ILE A 66 -7.68 -5.16 12.12
CA ILE A 66 -7.17 -6.53 12.29
C ILE A 66 -5.65 -6.56 12.13
N ASP A 67 -5.11 -5.86 11.13
CA ASP A 67 -3.66 -5.75 10.91
C ASP A 67 -2.96 -5.10 12.13
N LEU A 68 -3.60 -4.09 12.74
CA LEU A 68 -3.11 -3.49 13.98
C LEU A 68 -3.13 -4.46 15.17
N LEU A 69 -4.17 -5.28 15.30
CA LEU A 69 -4.24 -6.29 16.37
C LEU A 69 -3.15 -7.37 16.21
N VAL A 70 -2.90 -7.83 14.98
CA VAL A 70 -1.81 -8.76 14.67
C VAL A 70 -0.46 -8.13 14.99
N LEU A 71 -0.28 -6.83 14.67
CA LEU A 71 0.93 -6.09 15.02
C LEU A 71 1.11 -5.99 16.55
N VAL A 72 0.06 -5.72 17.32
CA VAL A 72 0.13 -5.66 18.78
C VAL A 72 0.47 -7.03 19.36
N ALA A 73 -0.13 -8.11 18.85
CA ALA A 73 0.22 -9.47 19.27
C ALA A 73 1.68 -9.79 18.97
N THR A 74 2.18 -9.38 17.80
CA THR A 74 3.59 -9.50 17.42
C THR A 74 4.49 -8.73 18.41
N MET A 75 4.09 -7.54 18.84
CA MET A 75 4.85 -6.77 19.84
C MET A 75 4.93 -7.50 21.17
N VAL A 76 3.82 -8.09 21.64
CA VAL A 76 3.80 -8.86 22.89
C VAL A 76 4.73 -10.07 22.80
N ASP A 77 4.69 -10.82 21.71
CA ASP A 77 5.57 -11.98 21.48
C ASP A 77 7.06 -11.58 21.42
N LEU A 78 7.36 -10.44 20.80
CA LEU A 78 8.71 -9.90 20.77
C LEU A 78 9.19 -9.47 22.17
N ALA A 79 8.28 -8.94 23.00
CA ALA A 79 8.57 -8.62 24.40
C ALA A 79 8.84 -9.87 25.25
N ASP A 80 8.18 -10.99 24.92
CA ASP A 80 8.38 -12.29 25.56
C ASP A 80 9.65 -13.02 25.05
N GLY A 81 10.38 -12.42 24.11
CA GLY A 81 11.73 -12.82 23.70
C GLY A 81 11.86 -13.39 22.30
N ALA A 82 10.80 -13.35 21.48
CA ALA A 82 10.83 -13.83 20.10
C ALA A 82 11.80 -13.03 19.20
N LEU A 83 12.24 -13.66 18.11
CA LEU A 83 13.16 -13.04 17.14
C LEU A 83 12.40 -12.30 16.04
N ALA A 84 12.76 -11.04 15.79
CA ALA A 84 12.21 -10.28 14.68
C ALA A 84 12.81 -10.77 13.36
N THR A 85 11.98 -11.39 12.53
CA THR A 85 12.33 -11.78 11.16
C THR A 85 12.10 -10.65 10.14
N THR A 86 12.61 -10.82 8.93
CA THR A 86 12.41 -9.89 7.79
C THR A 86 10.93 -9.68 7.43
N VAL A 87 10.05 -10.64 7.76
CA VAL A 87 8.61 -10.56 7.52
C VAL A 87 7.97 -9.44 8.35
N HIS A 88 8.41 -9.25 9.59
CA HIS A 88 7.90 -8.19 10.46
C HIS A 88 8.23 -6.79 9.92
N GLY A 89 9.43 -6.62 9.34
CA GLY A 89 9.79 -5.38 8.67
C GLY A 89 8.94 -5.12 7.42
N LEU A 90 8.65 -6.16 6.63
CA LEU A 90 7.76 -6.05 5.46
C LEU A 90 6.33 -5.66 5.89
N ALA A 91 5.82 -6.27 6.96
CA ALA A 91 4.51 -5.96 7.53
C ALA A 91 4.41 -4.50 7.99
N ALA A 92 5.44 -3.99 8.68
CA ALA A 92 5.51 -2.60 9.09
C ALA A 92 5.49 -1.62 7.89
N VAL A 93 6.20 -1.95 6.81
CA VAL A 93 6.18 -1.18 5.56
C VAL A 93 4.79 -1.23 4.92
N TYR A 94 4.20 -2.43 4.79
CA TYR A 94 2.87 -2.61 4.25
C TYR A 94 1.81 -1.79 5.01
N LEU A 95 1.84 -1.81 6.34
CA LEU A 95 0.92 -1.06 7.19
C LEU A 95 1.11 0.45 7.02
N GLY A 96 2.35 0.94 7.02
CA GLY A 96 2.65 2.36 6.79
C GLY A 96 2.13 2.88 5.45
N PHE A 97 2.33 2.13 4.37
CA PHE A 97 1.77 2.45 3.05
C PHE A 97 0.25 2.36 3.02
N SER A 98 -0.33 1.34 3.65
CA SER A 98 -1.78 1.15 3.72
C SER A 98 -2.49 2.28 4.46
N VAL A 99 -1.93 2.80 5.56
CA VAL A 99 -2.51 3.91 6.32
C VAL A 99 -2.52 5.20 5.49
N VAL A 100 -1.43 5.50 4.78
CA VAL A 100 -1.31 6.77 4.02
C VAL A 100 -2.05 6.72 2.68
N PHE A 101 -1.91 5.62 1.93
CA PHE A 101 -2.49 5.50 0.59
C PHE A 101 -3.89 4.88 0.60
N GLY A 102 -4.24 4.08 1.61
CA GLY A 102 -5.50 3.36 1.73
C GLY A 102 -6.74 4.23 1.54
N PRO A 103 -6.91 5.35 2.27
CA PRO A 103 -8.08 6.22 2.09
C PRO A 103 -8.20 6.78 0.66
N SER A 104 -7.06 7.05 0.00
CA SER A 104 -7.06 7.53 -1.39
C SER A 104 -7.42 6.42 -2.37
N MET A 105 -6.90 5.20 -2.14
CA MET A 105 -7.18 4.01 -2.95
C MET A 105 -8.66 3.61 -2.84
N ILE A 106 -9.25 3.65 -1.64
CA ILE A 106 -10.68 3.37 -1.41
C ILE A 106 -11.54 4.38 -2.18
N ARG A 107 -11.25 5.68 -2.11
CA ARG A 107 -11.98 6.71 -2.86
C ARG A 107 -11.85 6.54 -4.38
N TRP A 108 -10.65 6.21 -4.86
CA TRP A 108 -10.43 5.96 -6.28
C TRP A 108 -11.20 4.74 -6.77
N ALA A 109 -11.17 3.64 -6.01
CA ALA A 109 -11.93 2.44 -6.31
C ALA A 109 -13.43 2.77 -6.31
N ASP A 110 -13.92 3.50 -5.30
CA ASP A 110 -15.31 3.93 -5.21
C ASP A 110 -15.77 4.72 -6.46
N ALA A 111 -14.97 5.70 -6.89
CA ALA A 111 -15.25 6.48 -8.09
C ALA A 111 -15.23 5.63 -9.38
N ARG A 112 -14.28 4.71 -9.52
CA ARG A 112 -14.17 3.81 -10.68
C ARG A 112 -15.37 2.87 -10.77
N PHE A 113 -15.80 2.33 -9.64
CA PHE A 113 -16.95 1.44 -9.55
C PHE A 113 -18.27 2.19 -9.76
N ALA A 114 -18.41 3.39 -9.21
CA ALA A 114 -19.58 4.24 -9.43
C ALA A 114 -19.78 4.54 -10.93
N HIS A 115 -18.70 4.82 -11.65
CA HIS A 115 -18.75 5.00 -13.09
C HIS A 115 -19.10 3.72 -13.85
N ARG A 116 -18.52 2.57 -13.50
CA ARG A 116 -18.68 1.31 -14.24
C ARG A 116 -20.05 0.63 -14.05
N PHE A 117 -20.65 0.78 -12.86
CA PHE A 117 -21.84 0.01 -12.47
C PHE A 117 -23.05 0.86 -12.06
N ALA A 118 -22.86 2.16 -11.78
CA ALA A 118 -23.94 3.03 -11.31
C ALA A 118 -24.13 4.28 -12.20
N GLY A 119 -23.52 4.33 -13.38
CA GLY A 119 -23.62 5.47 -14.30
C GLY A 119 -23.05 6.78 -13.73
N GLY A 120 -22.21 6.69 -12.70
CA GLY A 120 -21.54 7.85 -12.11
C GLY A 120 -20.63 8.53 -13.14
N PRO A 121 -20.27 9.81 -12.94
CA PRO A 121 -19.42 10.55 -13.87
C PRO A 121 -18.05 9.86 -14.05
N ALA A 122 -17.48 9.97 -15.27
CA ALA A 122 -16.17 9.40 -15.59
C ALA A 122 -15.12 9.86 -14.57
N PRO A 123 -14.28 8.94 -14.03
CA PRO A 123 -13.21 9.33 -13.10
C PRO A 123 -12.34 10.35 -13.82
N GLY A 124 -12.44 11.60 -13.39
CA GLY A 124 -11.90 12.73 -14.13
C GLY A 124 -10.42 12.52 -14.39
N LYS A 125 -10.07 12.26 -15.65
CA LYS A 125 -8.70 12.42 -16.13
C LYS A 125 -8.48 13.93 -16.17
N GLN A 126 -8.18 14.50 -15.00
CA GLN A 126 -8.00 15.93 -14.87
C GLN A 126 -6.83 16.27 -15.78
N ARG A 127 -7.11 16.94 -16.91
CA ARG A 127 -6.11 17.54 -17.78
C ARG A 127 -5.42 18.62 -16.94
N ARG A 128 -4.49 18.20 -16.09
CA ARG A 128 -3.68 19.09 -15.28
C ARG A 128 -2.70 19.75 -16.22
N ASP A 129 -2.61 21.07 -16.12
CA ASP A 129 -1.49 21.81 -16.65
C ASP A 129 -0.18 21.29 -16.00
N TRP A 130 0.97 21.65 -16.59
CA TRP A 130 2.27 21.20 -16.08
C TRP A 130 2.45 21.53 -14.58
N SER A 131 1.99 22.72 -14.14
CA SER A 131 2.08 23.12 -12.73
C SER A 131 1.24 22.22 -11.80
N GLY A 132 0.05 21.83 -12.24
CA GLY A 132 -0.84 20.91 -11.54
C GLY A 132 -0.31 19.48 -11.49
N ARG A 133 0.43 19.02 -12.52
CA ARG A 133 1.09 17.70 -12.51
C ARG A 133 2.26 17.69 -11.54
N VAL A 134 3.14 18.69 -11.58
CA VAL A 134 4.26 18.84 -10.64
C VAL A 134 3.76 18.87 -9.20
N ARG A 135 2.75 19.69 -8.88
CA ARG A 135 2.18 19.76 -7.52
C ARG A 135 1.59 18.42 -7.07
N HIS A 136 1.00 17.66 -7.99
CA HIS A 136 0.51 16.32 -7.67
C HIS A 136 1.64 15.38 -7.30
N GLU A 137 2.70 15.31 -8.11
CA GLU A 137 3.85 14.44 -7.84
C GLU A 137 4.54 14.79 -6.52
N TRP A 138 4.68 16.08 -6.19
CA TRP A 138 5.17 16.52 -4.88
C TRP A 138 4.26 16.11 -3.71
N THR A 139 2.94 16.19 -3.90
CA THR A 139 1.98 15.75 -2.88
C THR A 139 2.06 14.24 -2.67
N GLN A 140 2.20 13.50 -3.78
CA GLN A 140 2.37 12.06 -3.79
C GLN A 140 3.70 11.71 -3.08
N TRP A 141 4.75 12.49 -3.30
CA TRP A 141 6.07 12.21 -2.71
C TRP A 141 6.06 12.45 -1.21
N GLY A 142 5.41 13.54 -0.76
CA GLY A 142 5.16 13.77 0.66
C GLY A 142 4.40 12.62 1.33
N LYS A 143 3.43 12.00 0.63
CA LYS A 143 2.75 10.79 1.13
C LYS A 143 3.68 9.58 1.20
N CYS A 144 4.55 9.38 0.22
CA CYS A 144 5.55 8.31 0.26
C CYS A 144 6.50 8.48 1.45
N VAL A 145 6.99 9.70 1.69
CA VAL A 145 7.83 10.03 2.85
C VAL A 145 7.08 9.78 4.16
N LEU A 146 5.82 10.22 4.26
CA LEU A 146 4.99 9.99 5.45
C LEU A 146 4.76 8.48 5.69
N ALA A 147 4.50 7.70 4.64
CA ALA A 147 4.32 6.25 4.75
C ALA A 147 5.60 5.57 5.25
N CYS A 148 6.75 5.97 4.71
CA CYS A 148 8.06 5.47 5.16
C CYS A 148 8.35 5.90 6.60
N ALA A 149 7.97 7.12 7.00
CA ALA A 149 8.14 7.59 8.37
C ALA A 149 7.27 6.80 9.36
N ILE A 150 6.03 6.48 9.01
CA ILE A 150 5.15 5.62 9.83
C ILE A 150 5.73 4.20 9.93
N ALA A 151 6.19 3.63 8.81
CA ALA A 151 6.82 2.31 8.82
C ALA A 151 8.09 2.28 9.69
N ALA A 152 8.92 3.32 9.59
CA ALA A 152 10.10 3.47 10.44
C ALA A 152 9.73 3.62 11.92
N ALA A 153 8.68 4.38 12.24
CA ALA A 153 8.19 4.52 13.61
C ALA A 153 7.69 3.18 14.18
N ILE A 154 6.93 2.40 13.40
CA ILE A 154 6.49 1.05 13.79
C ILE A 154 7.69 0.14 14.04
N MET A 155 8.67 0.13 13.13
CA MET A 155 9.89 -0.66 13.31
C MET A 155 10.68 -0.23 14.55
N LEU A 156 10.76 1.08 14.82
CA LEU A 156 11.43 1.59 16.02
C LEU A 156 10.72 1.12 17.29
N VAL A 157 9.37 1.12 17.32
CA VAL A 157 8.61 0.53 18.43
C VAL A 157 8.94 -0.95 18.60
N LEU A 158 8.95 -1.74 17.51
CA LEU A 158 9.32 -3.16 17.57
C LEU A 158 10.74 -3.36 18.14
N ILE A 159 11.69 -2.50 17.74
CA ILE A 159 13.08 -2.57 18.25
C ILE A 159 13.13 -2.28 19.75
N PHE A 160 12.41 -1.26 20.22
CA PHE A 160 12.32 -0.92 21.63
C PHE A 160 11.66 -2.03 22.45
N VAL A 161 10.62 -2.67 21.91
CA VAL A 161 9.88 -3.72 22.59
C VAL A 161 10.67 -5.03 22.68
N ALA A 162 11.44 -5.39 21.65
CA ALA A 162 12.33 -6.56 21.70
C ALA A 162 13.41 -6.42 22.78
N GLY A 163 13.94 -5.21 23.00
CA GLY A 163 14.89 -4.94 24.09
C GLY A 163 16.33 -5.39 23.84
N THR A 164 16.63 -6.22 22.82
CA THR A 164 18.01 -6.58 22.44
C THR A 164 18.36 -6.33 20.96
N PRO A 165 19.59 -5.87 20.64
CA PRO A 165 20.05 -5.69 19.26
C PRO A 165 20.06 -7.00 18.45
N GLU A 166 20.34 -8.13 19.10
CA GLU A 166 20.39 -9.48 18.53
C GLU A 166 19.03 -9.91 17.95
N GLN A 167 17.95 -9.65 18.67
CA GLN A 167 16.58 -10.01 18.27
C GLN A 167 16.07 -9.20 17.09
N THR A 168 16.67 -8.04 16.80
CA THR A 168 16.15 -7.07 15.83
C THR A 168 17.05 -6.87 14.62
N ARG A 169 18.15 -7.63 14.51
CA ARG A 169 19.13 -7.49 13.41
C ARG A 169 18.47 -7.48 12.03
N ALA A 170 17.43 -8.27 11.79
CA ALA A 170 16.73 -8.32 10.50
C ALA A 170 16.02 -7.00 10.11
N LEU A 171 15.79 -6.10 11.07
CA LEU A 171 15.18 -4.80 10.84
C LEU A 171 16.21 -3.73 10.46
N TRP A 172 17.41 -3.75 11.05
CA TRP A 172 18.38 -2.64 10.96
C TRP A 172 19.80 -3.00 10.44
N ALA A 173 20.24 -4.26 10.52
CA ALA A 173 21.58 -4.70 10.11
C ALA A 173 21.56 -5.59 8.84
N ASP A 174 22.73 -5.78 8.21
CA ASP A 174 22.99 -6.73 7.10
C ASP A 174 21.98 -6.71 5.93
N GLY A 175 21.56 -5.51 5.50
CA GLY A 175 20.57 -5.36 4.41
C GLY A 175 19.12 -5.40 4.88
N GLY A 176 18.87 -5.08 6.16
CA GLY A 176 17.55 -4.88 6.76
C GLY A 176 16.68 -3.80 6.08
N TRP A 177 15.48 -3.59 6.61
CA TRP A 177 14.45 -2.78 5.93
C TRP A 177 14.72 -1.28 5.92
N VAL A 178 15.50 -0.76 6.88
CA VAL A 178 15.82 0.68 6.96
C VAL A 178 16.51 1.22 5.69
N PRO A 179 17.63 0.63 5.19
CA PRO A 179 18.24 1.08 3.93
C PRO A 179 17.33 0.85 2.71
N ARG A 180 16.47 -0.18 2.73
CA ARG A 180 15.49 -0.42 1.65
C ARG A 180 14.43 0.68 1.58
N LEU A 181 13.95 1.16 2.74
CA LEU A 181 13.03 2.30 2.79
C LEU A 181 13.66 3.56 2.20
N GLY A 182 14.93 3.84 2.52
CA GLY A 182 15.67 4.94 1.92
C GLY A 182 15.73 4.82 0.39
N LEU A 183 16.03 3.62 -0.12
CA LEU A 183 16.02 3.32 -1.56
C LEU A 183 14.66 3.56 -2.21
N VAL A 184 13.57 3.11 -1.56
CA VAL A 184 12.20 3.34 -2.06
C VAL A 184 11.92 4.84 -2.17
N VAL A 185 12.24 5.63 -1.14
CA VAL A 185 12.03 7.09 -1.16
C VAL A 185 12.84 7.75 -2.27
N VAL A 186 14.10 7.33 -2.47
CA VAL A 186 14.97 7.87 -3.53
C VAL A 186 14.47 7.50 -4.92
N ILE A 187 14.13 6.24 -5.16
CA ILE A 187 13.59 5.78 -6.44
C ILE A 187 12.32 6.57 -6.79
N TRP A 188 11.45 6.77 -5.80
CA TRP A 188 10.19 7.46 -5.99
C TRP A 188 10.35 8.98 -6.18
N LEU A 189 11.35 9.58 -5.54
CA LEU A 189 11.74 10.97 -5.78
C LEU A 189 12.21 11.18 -7.23
N VAL A 190 13.02 10.25 -7.74
CA VAL A 190 13.56 10.30 -9.09
C VAL A 190 12.46 10.06 -10.13
N ALA A 191 11.64 9.03 -9.92
CA ALA A 191 10.58 8.64 -10.85
C ALA A 191 9.41 9.63 -10.92
N GLY A 192 9.12 10.36 -9.83
CA GLY A 192 8.02 11.32 -9.77
C GLY A 192 8.50 12.77 -9.96
N PRO A 193 8.78 13.51 -8.87
CA PRO A 193 9.10 14.93 -8.93
C PRO A 193 10.22 15.29 -9.90
N VAL A 194 11.35 14.58 -9.86
CA VAL A 194 12.53 14.91 -10.67
C VAL A 194 12.26 14.70 -12.16
N TRP A 195 11.59 13.59 -12.52
CA TRP A 195 11.23 13.30 -13.91
C TRP A 195 10.25 14.33 -14.49
N GLU A 196 9.23 14.75 -13.73
CA GLU A 196 8.24 15.73 -14.20
C GLU A 196 8.84 17.16 -14.29
N LEU A 197 9.80 17.48 -13.42
CA LEU A 197 10.60 18.70 -13.50
C LEU A 197 11.49 18.75 -14.75
N LEU A 198 12.06 17.61 -15.16
CA LEU A 198 12.84 17.46 -16.38
C LEU A 198 11.96 17.44 -17.65
N SER A 199 10.72 16.93 -17.54
CA SER A 199 9.74 16.84 -18.63
C SER A 199 9.03 18.18 -18.94
N ARG A 200 9.65 19.32 -18.60
CA ARG A 200 9.14 20.64 -18.98
C ARG A 200 8.94 20.70 -20.51
N PRO A 201 7.78 21.15 -21.02
CA PRO A 201 7.62 21.44 -22.44
C PRO A 201 8.73 22.39 -22.87
N GLY A 202 9.64 21.88 -23.72
CA GLY A 202 10.81 22.62 -24.17
C GLY A 202 10.39 23.86 -24.96
N ALA A 203 11.27 24.86 -25.01
CA ALA A 203 11.06 26.11 -25.75
C ALA A 203 10.64 25.94 -27.23
N GLY A 204 10.74 24.73 -27.79
CA GLY A 204 10.30 24.35 -29.14
C GLY A 204 8.80 24.55 -29.40
N ASP A 205 7.94 24.35 -28.40
CA ASP A 205 6.48 24.51 -28.56
C ASP A 205 6.08 25.99 -28.70
N ARG A 206 6.88 26.90 -28.11
CA ARG A 206 6.68 28.35 -28.23
C ARG A 206 7.14 28.89 -29.58
N THR A 207 8.20 28.34 -30.15
CA THR A 207 8.64 28.70 -31.52
C THR A 207 7.69 28.14 -32.58
N ALA A 208 7.10 26.96 -32.37
CA ALA A 208 6.07 26.42 -33.26
C ALA A 208 4.77 27.26 -33.21
N ALA A 209 4.30 27.62 -32.00
CA ALA A 209 3.12 28.48 -31.84
C ALA A 209 3.33 29.90 -32.40
N ALA A 210 4.51 30.50 -32.18
CA ALA A 210 4.85 31.80 -32.76
C ALA A 210 4.95 31.72 -34.30
N GLY A 211 5.44 30.61 -34.86
CA GLY A 211 5.47 30.38 -36.30
C GLY A 211 4.09 30.35 -36.94
N ASP A 212 3.13 29.66 -36.31
CA ASP A 212 1.74 29.57 -36.77
C ASP A 212 1.00 30.91 -36.68
N GLU A 213 1.21 31.67 -35.60
CA GLU A 213 0.62 33.02 -35.46
C GLU A 213 1.18 34.00 -36.50
N THR A 214 2.49 33.91 -36.78
CA THR A 214 3.14 34.76 -37.80
C THR A 214 2.68 34.39 -39.21
N ALA A 215 2.55 33.09 -39.52
CA ALA A 215 2.02 32.61 -40.79
C ALA A 215 0.56 33.04 -41.01
N GLY A 216 -0.29 32.90 -40.00
CA GLY A 216 -1.70 33.32 -40.05
C GLY A 216 -1.91 34.84 -40.07
N ALA A 217 -0.93 35.64 -39.62
CA ALA A 217 -0.96 37.10 -39.75
C ALA A 217 -0.59 37.54 -41.18
N VAL A 218 0.41 36.91 -41.79
CA VAL A 218 0.83 37.17 -43.18
C VAL A 218 -0.29 36.84 -44.17
N GLU A 219 -1.03 35.75 -43.93
CA GLU A 219 -2.12 35.33 -44.82
C GLU A 219 -3.37 36.22 -44.70
N ARG A 220 -3.58 36.86 -43.54
CA ARG A 220 -4.64 37.87 -43.35
C ARG A 220 -4.31 39.24 -43.95
N GLY A 221 -3.03 39.62 -44.00
CA GLY A 221 -2.60 40.88 -44.64
C GLY A 221 -2.55 40.84 -46.17
N ARG A 222 -2.71 39.66 -46.78
CA ARG A 222 -2.75 39.45 -48.24
C ARG A 222 -4.16 39.40 -48.84
N ARG A 223 -5.21 39.47 -48.02
CA ARG A 223 -6.62 39.56 -48.45
C ARG A 223 -7.13 40.97 -48.29
#